data_AF-A0A662H871-F1
#
_entry.id   AF-A0A662H871-F1
#
_cell.length_a   1.000
_cell.length_b   1.000
_cell.length_c   1.000
_cell.angle_alpha   90.00
_cell.angle_beta   90.00
_cell.angle_gamma   90.00
#
_symmetry.space_group_name_H-M   'P 1'
#
loop_
_entity.id
_entity.type
_entity.pdbx_description
1 polymer ?
#
loop_
_entity_poly.entity_id
_entity_poly.type
_entity_poly.pdbx_seq_one_letter_code
_entity_poly.pdbx_strand_id
1 'polypeptide(L)'
;MDFNRIMREIEEVSRRIEERIKELGDGDPVSMRHDPVIARLKARLCMLHERGLRACGMCSELARVLPVVEKLYLSEEEPCCLKLLRRLRSEQAR
;
A
#
# COMPACT_ATOMS: atom_id res chain seq x y z
N MET A 1 -7.75 -0.80 -15.68
CA MET A 1 -6.37 -0.28 -15.44
C MET A 1 -5.49 -1.51 -15.29
N ASP A 2 -4.42 -1.61 -16.06
CA ASP A 2 -3.49 -2.74 -16.05
C ASP A 2 -2.76 -2.83 -14.69
N PHE A 3 -2.53 -4.04 -14.18
CA PHE A 3 -1.78 -4.29 -12.95
C PHE A 3 -0.38 -3.65 -12.97
N ASN A 4 0.34 -3.74 -14.08
CA ASN A 4 1.67 -3.14 -14.24
C ASN A 4 1.63 -1.61 -14.12
N ARG A 5 0.54 -0.99 -14.59
CA ARG A 5 0.34 0.45 -14.44
C ARG A 5 0.06 0.82 -12.98
N ILE A 6 -0.71 0.00 -12.27
CA ILE A 6 -0.98 0.19 -10.83
C ILE A 6 0.32 0.09 -10.03
N MET A 7 1.18 -0.88 -10.34
CA MET A 7 2.49 -1.04 -9.68
C MET A 7 3.40 0.17 -9.86
N ARG A 8 3.51 0.71 -11.08
CA ARG A 8 4.27 1.95 -11.33
C ARG A 8 3.71 3.14 -10.54
N GLU A 9 2.39 3.25 -10.42
CA GLU A 9 1.78 4.30 -9.62
C GLU A 9 2.02 4.10 -8.11
N ILE A 10 2.05 2.86 -7.61
CA ILE A 10 2.43 2.55 -6.23
C ILE A 10 3.87 3.00 -5.96
N GLU A 11 4.82 2.61 -6.81
CA GLU A 11 6.23 3.01 -6.69
C GLU A 11 6.40 4.54 -6.70
N GLU A 12 5.72 5.23 -7.62
CA GLU A 12 5.76 6.70 -7.70
C GLU A 12 5.21 7.35 -6.42
N VAL A 13 4.07 6.88 -5.92
CA VAL A 13 3.45 7.44 -4.71
C VAL A 13 4.32 7.16 -3.48
N SER A 14 4.87 5.96 -3.34
CA SER A 14 5.79 5.60 -2.25
C SER A 14 7.05 6.49 -2.27
N ARG A 15 7.67 6.67 -3.44
CA ARG A 15 8.82 7.58 -3.58
C ARG A 15 8.49 9.00 -3.17
N ARG A 16 7.32 9.51 -3.55
CA ARG A 16 6.86 10.86 -3.15
C ARG A 16 6.62 11.00 -1.65
N ILE A 17 6.20 9.92 -0.98
CA ILE A 17 6.09 9.90 0.49
C ILE A 17 7.50 10.00 1.10
N GLU A 18 8.46 9.22 0.62
CA GLU A 18 9.85 9.28 1.09
C GLU A 18 10.50 10.64 0.85
N GLU A 19 10.32 11.23 -0.33
CA GLU A 19 10.78 12.58 -0.67
C GLU A 19 10.18 13.60 0.30
N ARG A 20 8.87 13.52 0.56
CA ARG A 20 8.20 14.42 1.49
C ARG A 20 8.68 14.24 2.93
N ILE A 21 8.94 13.01 3.36
CA ILE A 21 9.54 12.72 4.67
C ILE A 21 10.93 13.36 4.77
N LYS A 22 11.77 13.23 3.73
CA LYS A 22 13.11 13.85 3.69
C LYS A 22 13.04 15.38 3.72
N GLU A 23 12.09 15.99 3.02
CA GLU A 23 11.85 17.44 3.03
C GLU A 23 11.48 17.96 4.43
N LEU A 24 10.77 17.15 5.22
CA LEU A 24 10.39 17.49 6.59
C LEU A 24 11.57 17.35 7.59
N GLY A 25 12.71 16.77 7.17
CA GLY A 25 13.91 16.55 7.99
C GLY A 25 13.74 15.43 9.01
N ASP A 26 14.49 15.47 10.13
CA ASP A 26 14.28 14.64 11.33
C ASP A 26 12.99 15.06 12.07
N GLY A 27 11.90 15.17 11.33
CA GLY A 27 10.58 15.49 11.86
C GLY A 27 10.14 14.37 12.79
N ASP A 28 9.71 14.75 13.99
CA ASP A 28 9.07 13.83 14.94
C ASP A 28 7.99 13.01 14.19
N PRO A 29 7.95 11.66 14.34
CA PRO A 29 6.91 10.79 13.79
C PRO A 29 5.48 11.30 13.97
N VAL A 30 5.23 12.11 15.01
CA VAL A 30 3.94 12.79 15.22
C VAL A 30 3.68 13.86 14.16
N SER A 31 4.67 14.69 13.84
CA SER A 31 4.55 15.75 12.83
C SER A 31 4.38 15.16 11.43
N MET A 32 5.10 14.08 11.12
CA MET A 32 4.94 13.36 9.84
C MET A 32 3.56 12.72 9.68
N ARG A 33 2.93 12.26 10.77
CA ARG A 33 1.57 11.69 10.75
C ARG A 33 0.49 12.72 10.41
N HIS A 34 0.71 14.00 10.73
CA HIS A 34 -0.25 15.07 10.49
C HIS A 34 0.04 15.88 9.23
N ASP A 35 1.12 15.58 8.50
CA ASP A 35 1.42 16.28 7.25
C ASP A 35 0.30 15.98 6.21
N PRO A 36 -0.39 17.01 5.70
CA PRO A 36 -1.54 16.83 4.82
C PRO A 36 -1.15 16.36 3.41
N VAL A 37 0.13 16.44 3.03
CA VAL A 37 0.64 15.89 1.77
C VAL A 37 0.86 14.39 1.94
N ILE A 38 1.54 13.97 3.00
CA ILE A 38 1.73 12.56 3.35
C ILE A 38 0.38 11.86 3.51
N ALA A 39 -0.57 12.46 4.23
CA ALA A 39 -1.91 11.88 4.39
C ALA A 39 -2.63 11.64 3.06
N ARG A 40 -2.56 12.61 2.12
CA ARG A 40 -3.14 12.46 0.79
C ARG A 40 -2.45 11.40 -0.06
N LEU A 41 -1.13 11.32 0.01
CA LEU A 41 -0.34 10.30 -0.69
C LEU A 41 -0.67 8.90 -0.14
N LYS A 42 -0.75 8.73 1.19
CA LYS A 42 -1.17 7.48 1.82
C LYS A 42 -2.58 7.07 1.42
N ALA A 43 -3.53 8.00 1.39
CA ALA A 43 -4.88 7.71 0.90
C ALA A 43 -4.89 7.22 -0.56
N ARG A 44 -4.07 7.85 -1.43
CA ARG A 44 -3.89 7.39 -2.81
C ARG A 44 -3.25 6.01 -2.88
N LEU A 45 -2.23 5.76 -2.06
CA LEU A 45 -1.55 4.47 -1.96
C LEU A 45 -2.54 3.35 -1.57
N CYS A 46 -3.40 3.59 -0.57
CA CYS A 46 -4.45 2.65 -0.18
C CYS A 46 -5.43 2.33 -1.33
N MET A 47 -5.85 3.34 -2.10
CA MET A 47 -6.71 3.12 -3.28
C MET A 47 -5.99 2.29 -4.35
N LEU A 48 -4.70 2.54 -4.57
CA LEU A 48 -3.89 1.79 -5.52
C LEU A 48 -3.70 0.34 -5.08
N HIS A 49 -3.45 0.06 -3.80
CA HIS A 49 -3.38 -1.30 -3.26
C HIS A 49 -4.69 -2.06 -3.46
N GLU A 50 -5.85 -1.44 -3.18
CA GLU A 50 -7.14 -2.07 -3.40
C GLU A 50 -7.38 -2.36 -4.89
N ARG A 51 -7.05 -1.41 -5.77
CA ARG A 51 -7.15 -1.61 -7.22
C ARG A 51 -6.17 -2.67 -7.71
N GLY A 52 -4.97 -2.72 -7.16
CA GLY A 52 -3.93 -3.70 -7.47
C GLY A 52 -4.39 -5.11 -7.10
N LEU A 53 -4.98 -5.30 -5.93
CA LEU A 53 -5.58 -6.57 -5.51
C LEU A 53 -6.69 -7.03 -6.49
N ARG A 54 -7.58 -6.12 -6.88
CA ARG A 54 -8.66 -6.43 -7.83
C ARG A 54 -8.11 -6.71 -9.24
N ALA A 55 -7.14 -5.93 -9.71
CA ALA A 55 -6.54 -6.06 -11.05
C ALA A 55 -5.64 -7.29 -11.18
N CYS A 56 -5.02 -7.71 -10.08
CA CYS A 56 -4.34 -9.01 -9.97
C CYS A 56 -5.35 -10.19 -9.95
N GLY A 57 -6.64 -9.93 -10.13
CA GLY A 57 -7.68 -10.96 -10.18
C GLY A 57 -7.86 -11.68 -8.85
N MET A 58 -7.59 -11.00 -7.72
CA MET A 58 -7.54 -11.64 -6.41
C MET A 58 -6.53 -12.80 -6.34
N CYS A 59 -5.43 -12.79 -7.09
CA CYS A 59 -4.43 -13.87 -6.96
C CYS A 59 -5.09 -15.26 -7.06
N SER A 60 -6.04 -15.46 -7.99
CA SER A 60 -6.78 -16.72 -8.13
C SER A 60 -5.87 -17.95 -8.35
N GLU A 61 -4.58 -17.74 -8.62
CA GLU A 61 -3.53 -18.78 -8.68
C GLU A 61 -2.33 -18.53 -7.74
N LEU A 62 -2.25 -17.42 -7.01
CA LEU A 62 -1.06 -17.06 -6.23
C LEU A 62 -1.14 -17.58 -4.79
N ALA A 63 -0.62 -18.79 -4.65
CA ALA A 63 -0.01 -19.38 -3.47
C ALA A 63 0.42 -18.35 -2.39
N ARG A 64 -0.23 -18.42 -1.21
CA ARG A 64 0.20 -17.83 0.07
C ARG A 64 0.16 -16.29 0.13
N VAL A 65 -0.15 -15.75 1.31
CA VAL A 65 -0.24 -14.30 1.57
C VAL A 65 1.06 -13.56 1.22
N LEU A 66 2.22 -14.21 1.40
CA LEU A 66 3.56 -13.64 1.23
C LEU A 66 3.81 -13.02 -0.17
N PRO A 67 3.61 -13.73 -1.30
CA PRO A 67 3.75 -13.15 -2.63
C PRO A 67 2.87 -11.93 -2.91
N VAL A 68 1.70 -11.81 -2.26
CA VAL A 68 0.78 -10.67 -2.46
C VAL A 68 1.24 -9.46 -1.65
N VAL A 69 1.69 -9.68 -0.42
CA VAL A 69 2.27 -8.63 0.44
C VAL A 69 3.51 -8.05 -0.22
N GLU A 70 4.42 -8.90 -0.68
CA GLU A 70 5.67 -8.49 -1.32
C GLU A 70 5.42 -7.78 -2.65
N LYS A 71 4.52 -8.32 -3.50
CA LYS A 71 4.23 -7.70 -4.80
C LYS A 71 3.53 -6.35 -4.69
N LEU A 72 2.66 -6.16 -3.69
CA LEU A 72 1.92 -4.91 -3.52
C LEU A 72 2.55 -3.97 -2.49
N TYR A 73 3.71 -4.31 -1.93
CA TYR A 73 4.36 -3.53 -0.88
C TYR A 73 3.43 -3.19 0.29
N LEU A 74 2.59 -4.16 0.71
CA LEU A 74 1.67 -3.95 1.83
C LEU A 74 2.46 -3.86 3.15
N SER A 75 2.19 -2.84 3.96
CA SER A 75 2.80 -2.65 5.29
C SER A 75 1.78 -2.82 6.41
N GLU A 76 2.13 -3.50 7.51
CA GLU A 76 1.27 -3.59 8.70
C GLU A 76 1.18 -2.27 9.47
N GLU A 77 2.07 -1.31 9.20
CA GLU A 77 2.04 0.03 9.80
C GLU A 77 0.91 0.91 9.21
N GLU A 78 0.44 0.57 8.02
CA GLU A 78 -0.65 1.28 7.36
C GLU A 78 -2.00 0.62 7.65
N PRO A 79 -2.94 1.30 8.33
CA PRO A 79 -4.21 0.70 8.74
C PRO A 79 -5.02 0.10 7.59
N CYS A 80 -4.94 0.69 6.39
CA CYS A 80 -5.62 0.20 5.21
C CYS A 80 -5.04 -1.13 4.72
N CYS A 81 -3.71 -1.27 4.72
CA CYS A 81 -3.00 -2.49 4.38
C CYS A 81 -3.30 -3.58 5.41
N LEU A 82 -3.32 -3.27 6.71
CA LEU A 82 -3.71 -4.21 7.76
C LEU A 82 -5.13 -4.78 7.54
N LYS A 83 -6.08 -3.92 7.16
CA LYS A 83 -7.45 -4.35 6.82
C LYS A 83 -7.48 -5.28 5.61
N LEU A 84 -6.71 -4.97 4.57
CA LEU A 84 -6.58 -5.82 3.38
C LEU A 84 -5.93 -7.17 3.72
N LEU A 85 -4.84 -7.17 4.50
CA LEU A 85 -4.15 -8.37 4.95
C LEU A 85 -5.05 -9.29 5.78
N ARG A 86 -5.83 -8.72 6.71
CA ARG A 86 -6.81 -9.49 7.51
C ARG A 86 -7.84 -10.17 6.61
N ARG A 87 -8.38 -9.45 5.62
CA ARG A 87 -9.34 -10.00 4.67
C ARG A 87 -8.74 -11.16 3.86
N LEU A 88 -7.53 -10.99 3.34
CA LEU A 88 -6.81 -12.03 2.60
C LEU A 88 -6.56 -13.29 3.46
N ARG A 89 -6.17 -13.11 4.74
CA ARG A 89 -5.97 -14.22 5.68
C ARG A 89 -7.29 -14.96 5.98
N SER A 90 -8.41 -14.25 6.12
CA SER A 90 -9.72 -14.87 6.37
C SER A 90 -10.27 -15.64 5.17
N GLU A 91 -10.00 -15.19 3.95
CA GLU A 91 -10.44 -15.86 2.71
C GLU A 91 -9.65 -17.17 2.46
N GLN A 92 -8.42 -17.31 2.96
CA GLN A 92 -7.62 -18.54 2.88
C GLN A 92 -7.98 -19.60 3.93
N ALA A 93 -8.68 -19.22 5.00
CA ALA A 93 -9.08 -20.14 6.07
C ALA A 93 -10.44 -20.83 5.79
N ARG A 94 -11.05 -20.53 4.64
CA ARG A 94 -12.27 -21.17 4.12
C ARG A 94 -11.92 -22.16 3.02
#